data_AF-A0A3S0E3H9-F1
#
_entry.id   AF-A0A3S0E3H9-F1
#
_cell.length_a   1.000
_cell.length_b   1.000
_cell.length_c   1.000
_cell.angle_alpha   90.00
_cell.angle_beta   90.00
_cell.angle_gamma   90.00
#
_symmetry.space_group_name_H-M   'P 1'
#
loop_
_entity.id
_entity.type
_entity.pdbx_description
1 polymer ?
#
loop_
_entity_poly.entity_id
_entity_poly.type
_entity_poly.pdbx_seq_one_letter_code
_entity_poly.pdbx_strand_id
1 'polypeptide(L)'
;QQLTKVLAELEGVSQGKLSPEEKTDLKLNVVGKLPDVLLDNTDRNRTSPFAFTGNKFEFRAVGSSANCAVSMTTLNTIVAKQLKDFKNEVDALIEKKDLKKDEAIFNVLREYIKQTKTILFEGDGYSEAWEKEAKKRGLSNHKTTPQALKAKVSKKAIALFGEMGVMNHVEVESRYEIELEEYVKKIQIEGRVLGDIARNHVVPTAIRYQNVLIENVKGLKEIFGKDFEKIAKEQISLIKEISEHIEGINSKVEKMTEERKKANALTSTEKMADAYCDKVKPYFEEIRYHADKLELLVDDELWTLTKYRELLFTK
;
A
#
# COMPACT_ATOMS: atom_id res chain seq x y z
N GLN A 1 -16.04 1.13 19.52
CA GLN A 1 -16.47 1.53 20.87
C GLN A 1 -17.44 0.56 21.54
N GLN A 2 -18.68 0.33 21.05
CA GLN A 2 -19.62 -0.57 21.73
C GLN A 2 -19.12 -2.02 21.79
N LEU A 3 -18.70 -2.59 20.66
CA LEU A 3 -18.13 -3.94 20.61
C LEU A 3 -16.88 -4.06 21.49
N THR A 4 -16.03 -3.02 21.52
CA THR A 4 -14.83 -2.97 22.37
C THR A 4 -15.15 -3.05 23.86
N LYS A 5 -16.25 -2.44 24.30
CA LYS A 5 -16.74 -2.59 25.67
C LYS A 5 -17.21 -4.03 25.95
N VAL A 6 -17.96 -4.63 25.02
CA VAL A 6 -18.40 -6.04 25.13
C VAL A 6 -17.19 -6.99 25.22
N LEU A 7 -16.14 -6.77 24.42
CA LEU A 7 -14.91 -7.55 24.50
C LEU A 7 -14.21 -7.38 25.86
N ALA A 8 -14.18 -6.17 26.42
CA ALA A 8 -13.61 -5.92 27.74
C ALA A 8 -14.41 -6.58 28.87
N GLU A 9 -15.75 -6.59 28.78
CA GLU A 9 -16.63 -7.29 29.73
C GLU A 9 -16.38 -8.82 29.70
N LEU A 10 -16.25 -9.40 28.50
CA LEU A 10 -15.94 -10.82 28.32
C LEU A 10 -14.55 -11.22 28.85
N GLU A 11 -13.60 -10.29 28.88
CA GLU A 11 -12.27 -10.53 29.42
C GLU A 11 -12.28 -10.67 30.95
N GLY A 12 -13.16 -9.94 31.63
CA GLY A 12 -13.23 -9.87 33.10
C GLY A 12 -13.80 -11.12 33.79
N VAL A 13 -14.26 -12.10 33.02
CA VAL A 13 -14.87 -13.35 33.51
C VAL A 13 -13.83 -14.24 34.22
N SER A 14 -14.22 -14.99 35.27
CA SER A 14 -13.33 -15.88 36.04
C SER A 14 -12.89 -17.16 35.31
N GLN A 15 -11.67 -17.64 35.56
CA GLN A 15 -11.07 -18.78 34.84
C GLN A 15 -11.59 -20.13 35.34
N GLY A 16 -11.91 -21.04 34.41
CA GLY A 16 -12.41 -22.38 34.73
C GLY A 16 -13.93 -22.44 34.88
N LYS A 17 -14.40 -23.09 35.95
CA LYS A 17 -15.83 -23.28 36.23
C LYS A 17 -16.46 -21.97 36.65
N LEU A 18 -17.47 -21.53 35.89
CA LEU A 18 -18.19 -20.29 36.15
C LEU A 18 -19.25 -20.50 37.24
N SER A 19 -19.36 -19.51 38.14
CA SER A 19 -20.40 -19.49 39.16
C SER A 19 -21.80 -19.37 38.53
N PRO A 20 -22.88 -19.75 39.23
CA PRO A 20 -24.25 -19.55 38.75
C PRO A 20 -24.57 -18.07 38.47
N GLU A 21 -24.02 -17.16 39.28
CA GLU A 21 -24.17 -15.71 39.13
C GLU A 21 -23.48 -15.21 37.86
N GLU A 22 -22.23 -15.64 37.61
CA GLU A 22 -21.48 -15.29 36.40
C GLU A 22 -22.13 -15.81 35.13
N LYS A 23 -22.68 -17.03 35.16
CA LYS A 23 -23.45 -17.58 34.03
C LYS A 23 -24.70 -16.79 33.73
N THR A 24 -25.37 -16.31 34.77
CA THR A 24 -26.58 -15.50 34.65
C THR A 24 -26.23 -14.12 34.11
N ASP A 25 -25.17 -13.52 34.63
CA ASP A 25 -24.63 -12.24 34.19
C ASP A 25 -24.19 -12.30 32.72
N LEU A 26 -23.44 -13.31 32.30
CA LEU A 26 -23.05 -13.51 30.90
C LEU A 26 -24.24 -13.66 29.95
N LYS A 27 -25.26 -14.42 30.36
CA LYS A 27 -26.47 -14.61 29.54
C LYS A 27 -27.27 -13.30 29.41
N LEU A 28 -27.42 -12.55 30.51
CA LEU A 28 -28.21 -11.32 30.52
C LEU A 28 -27.47 -10.13 29.92
N ASN A 29 -26.18 -9.97 30.23
CA ASN A 29 -25.38 -8.79 29.91
C ASN A 29 -24.51 -8.94 28.66
N VAL A 30 -24.16 -10.14 28.22
CA VAL A 30 -23.32 -10.32 27.02
C VAL A 30 -24.12 -10.90 25.86
N VAL A 31 -24.82 -12.02 26.07
CA VAL A 31 -25.66 -12.62 25.02
C VAL A 31 -26.94 -11.79 24.78
N GLY A 32 -27.54 -11.27 25.86
CA GLY A 32 -28.73 -10.42 25.79
C GLY A 32 -28.48 -8.96 25.34
N LYS A 33 -27.23 -8.49 25.35
CA LYS A 33 -26.86 -7.13 24.89
C LYS A 33 -26.10 -7.13 23.56
N LEU A 34 -26.04 -8.24 22.82
CA LEU A 34 -25.62 -8.17 21.42
C LEU A 34 -26.57 -7.17 20.74
N PRO A 35 -26.11 -5.94 20.42
CA PRO A 35 -27.00 -4.95 19.88
C PRO A 35 -27.55 -5.46 18.56
N ASP A 36 -28.79 -5.11 18.24
CA ASP A 36 -29.27 -5.26 16.88
C ASP A 36 -28.24 -4.63 15.97
N VAL A 37 -27.73 -5.46 15.08
CA VAL A 37 -26.58 -5.12 14.27
C VAL A 37 -27.05 -4.21 13.15
N LEU A 38 -27.31 -2.95 13.52
CA LEU A 38 -27.78 -1.93 12.59
C LEU A 38 -26.70 -1.69 11.55
N LEU A 39 -27.15 -1.54 10.30
CA LEU A 39 -26.28 -1.14 9.20
C LEU A 39 -25.68 0.22 9.52
N ASP A 40 -24.39 0.23 9.86
CA ASP A 40 -23.65 1.47 10.02
C ASP A 40 -23.28 1.99 8.63
N ASN A 41 -24.09 2.90 8.11
CA ASN A 41 -23.81 3.63 6.86
C ASN A 41 -22.95 4.87 7.10
N THR A 42 -22.42 5.09 8.32
CA THR A 42 -21.64 6.28 8.62
C THR A 42 -20.20 6.12 8.13
N ASP A 43 -19.66 7.20 7.56
CA ASP A 43 -18.30 7.30 7.07
C ASP A 43 -17.29 7.49 8.22
N ARG A 44 -17.40 6.66 9.28
CA ARG A 44 -16.56 6.80 10.47
C ARG A 44 -15.34 5.88 10.34
N ASN A 45 -14.18 6.52 10.22
CA ASN A 45 -12.84 5.93 10.22
C ASN A 45 -12.51 5.01 9.02
N ARG A 46 -12.40 5.59 7.82
CA ARG A 46 -11.93 4.93 6.58
C ARG A 46 -10.44 4.61 6.52
N THR A 47 -9.69 4.92 7.58
CA THR A 47 -8.23 4.74 7.62
C THR A 47 -7.80 3.32 7.99
N SER A 48 -8.72 2.51 8.56
CA SER A 48 -8.43 1.12 8.92
C SER A 48 -8.47 0.18 7.69
N PRO A 49 -7.49 -0.73 7.53
CA PRO A 49 -7.50 -1.74 6.47
C PRO A 49 -8.54 -2.86 6.71
N PHE A 50 -8.99 -3.06 7.95
CA PHE A 50 -9.95 -4.09 8.32
C PHE A 50 -10.94 -3.52 9.34
N ALA A 51 -12.18 -3.29 8.93
CA ALA A 51 -13.17 -2.57 9.75
C ALA A 51 -14.43 -3.40 9.96
N PHE A 52 -14.93 -3.44 11.20
CA PHE A 52 -16.26 -3.96 11.50
C PHE A 52 -17.30 -2.84 11.33
N THR A 53 -18.27 -3.02 10.45
CA THR A 53 -19.22 -1.98 10.03
C THR A 53 -20.67 -2.32 10.41
N GLY A 54 -20.84 -2.80 11.64
CA GLY A 54 -22.12 -3.33 12.09
C GLY A 54 -22.21 -4.81 11.78
N ASN A 55 -22.71 -5.22 10.61
CA ASN A 55 -23.05 -6.62 10.34
C ASN A 55 -22.02 -7.40 9.50
N LYS A 56 -20.93 -6.75 9.13
CA LYS A 56 -19.90 -7.31 8.26
C LYS A 56 -18.53 -6.73 8.60
N PHE A 57 -17.51 -7.46 8.16
CA PHE A 57 -16.16 -6.92 8.05
C PHE A 57 -15.92 -6.39 6.65
N GLU A 58 -15.30 -5.23 6.56
CA GLU A 58 -14.82 -4.62 5.33
C GLU A 58 -13.29 -4.72 5.29
N PHE A 59 -12.78 -5.45 4.31
CA PHE A 59 -11.36 -5.50 4.02
C PHE A 59 -11.01 -4.46 2.96
N ARG A 60 -10.43 -3.34 3.39
CA ARG A 60 -10.23 -2.13 2.59
C ARG A 60 -8.83 -2.04 1.95
N ALA A 61 -7.94 -2.99 2.23
CA ALA A 61 -6.58 -3.00 1.70
C ALA A 61 -6.45 -3.55 0.26
N VAL A 62 -7.56 -3.98 -0.36
CA VAL A 62 -7.55 -4.54 -1.72
C VAL A 62 -7.48 -3.43 -2.76
N GLY A 63 -6.50 -3.50 -3.67
CA GLY A 63 -6.36 -2.54 -4.76
C GLY A 63 -7.51 -2.65 -5.78
N SER A 64 -7.89 -1.54 -6.40
CA SER A 64 -9.05 -1.47 -7.31
C SER A 64 -8.95 -2.36 -8.54
N SER A 65 -7.73 -2.64 -9.02
CA SER A 65 -7.48 -3.52 -10.16
C SER A 65 -7.22 -4.99 -9.78
N ALA A 66 -7.20 -5.31 -8.48
CA ALA A 66 -6.82 -6.64 -8.00
C ALA A 66 -7.99 -7.63 -8.12
N ASN A 67 -7.68 -8.89 -8.44
CA ASN A 67 -8.66 -9.96 -8.38
C ASN A 67 -8.98 -10.29 -6.91
N CYS A 68 -10.25 -10.13 -6.53
CA CYS A 68 -10.72 -10.37 -5.16
C CYS A 68 -10.48 -11.81 -4.68
N ALA A 69 -10.38 -12.79 -5.60
CA ALA A 69 -10.16 -14.19 -5.27
C ALA A 69 -8.89 -14.43 -4.45
N VAL A 70 -7.82 -13.67 -4.69
CA VAL A 70 -6.54 -13.83 -3.95
C VAL A 70 -6.73 -13.47 -2.47
N SER A 71 -7.33 -12.31 -2.21
CA SER A 71 -7.62 -11.86 -0.84
C SER A 71 -8.66 -12.75 -0.17
N MET A 72 -9.72 -13.14 -0.89
CA MET A 72 -10.77 -14.01 -0.35
C MET A 72 -10.26 -15.41 -0.02
N THR A 73 -9.42 -16.01 -0.87
CA THR A 73 -8.80 -17.32 -0.60
C THR A 73 -7.99 -17.26 0.69
N THR A 74 -7.17 -16.23 0.86
CA THR A 74 -6.32 -16.07 2.05
C THR A 74 -7.16 -15.85 3.30
N LEU A 75 -8.12 -14.91 3.27
CA LEU A 75 -8.97 -14.60 4.43
C LEU A 75 -9.84 -15.79 4.84
N ASN A 76 -10.50 -16.44 3.88
CA ASN A 76 -11.34 -17.60 4.18
C ASN A 76 -10.52 -18.76 4.73
N THR A 77 -9.28 -18.96 4.27
CA THR A 77 -8.38 -19.98 4.82
C THR A 77 -8.01 -19.68 6.27
N ILE A 78 -7.67 -18.42 6.58
CA ILE A 78 -7.36 -17.98 7.94
C ILE A 78 -8.55 -18.20 8.88
N VAL A 79 -9.76 -17.79 8.45
CA VAL A 79 -10.99 -17.97 9.23
C VAL A 79 -11.29 -19.45 9.44
N ALA A 80 -11.19 -20.27 8.39
CA ALA A 80 -11.43 -21.70 8.48
C ALA A 80 -10.46 -22.39 9.45
N LYS A 81 -9.17 -22.04 9.40
CA LYS A 81 -8.18 -22.54 10.38
C LYS A 81 -8.54 -22.11 11.80
N GLN A 82 -8.85 -20.83 12.01
CA GLN A 82 -9.17 -20.31 13.33
C GLN A 82 -10.42 -20.97 13.94
N LEU A 83 -11.43 -21.29 13.13
CA LEU A 83 -12.62 -22.03 13.59
C LEU A 83 -12.31 -23.48 13.96
N LYS A 84 -11.42 -24.14 13.22
CA LYS A 84 -10.94 -25.49 13.54
C LYS A 84 -10.14 -25.51 14.84
N ASP A 85 -9.21 -24.56 15.01
CA ASP A 85 -8.40 -24.41 16.21
C ASP A 85 -9.30 -24.12 17.43
N PHE A 86 -10.26 -23.20 17.29
CA PHE A 86 -11.26 -22.91 18.32
C PHE A 86 -12.04 -24.17 18.75
N LYS A 87 -12.52 -24.96 17.78
CA LYS A 87 -13.26 -26.20 18.08
C LYS A 87 -12.41 -27.19 18.87
N ASN A 88 -11.15 -27.39 18.45
CA ASN A 88 -10.22 -28.31 19.11
C ASN A 88 -9.89 -27.85 20.54
N GLU A 89 -9.68 -26.55 20.76
CA GLU A 89 -9.41 -25.99 22.08
C GLU A 89 -10.62 -26.13 23.03
N VAL A 90 -11.83 -25.88 22.53
CA VAL A 90 -13.08 -26.08 23.30
C VAL A 90 -13.26 -27.55 23.67
N ASP A 91 -13.09 -28.47 22.70
CA ASP A 91 -13.24 -29.91 22.95
C ASP A 91 -12.22 -30.41 23.97
N ALA A 92 -10.96 -29.96 23.88
CA ALA A 92 -9.94 -30.31 24.85
C ALA A 92 -10.28 -29.85 26.28
N LEU A 93 -10.93 -28.69 26.44
CA LEU A 93 -11.39 -28.23 27.76
C LEU A 93 -12.57 -29.05 28.29
N ILE A 94 -13.48 -29.49 27.42
CA ILE A 94 -14.59 -30.37 27.81
C ILE A 94 -14.06 -31.73 28.26
N GLU A 95 -13.23 -32.37 27.43
CA GLU A 95 -12.75 -33.73 27.66
C GLU A 95 -11.73 -33.82 28.81
N LYS A 96 -10.79 -32.87 28.89
CA LYS A 96 -9.66 -32.95 29.84
C LYS A 96 -9.92 -32.24 31.16
N LYS A 97 -10.83 -31.27 31.20
CA LYS A 97 -11.10 -30.45 32.41
C LYS A 97 -12.53 -30.55 32.92
N ASP A 98 -13.37 -31.41 32.34
CA ASP A 98 -14.76 -31.64 32.75
C ASP A 98 -15.55 -30.32 32.88
N LEU A 99 -15.31 -29.41 31.92
CA LEU A 99 -16.04 -28.15 31.81
C LEU A 99 -17.32 -28.37 31.00
N LYS A 100 -18.39 -27.68 31.38
CA LYS A 100 -19.59 -27.62 30.53
C LYS A 100 -19.26 -26.88 29.24
N LYS A 101 -19.97 -27.20 28.15
CA LYS A 101 -19.77 -26.58 26.83
C LYS A 101 -19.68 -25.05 26.88
N ASP A 102 -20.63 -24.38 27.55
CA ASP A 102 -20.65 -22.92 27.66
C ASP A 102 -19.41 -22.39 28.40
N GLU A 103 -18.99 -23.07 29.49
CA GLU A 103 -17.81 -22.70 30.26
C GLU A 103 -16.54 -22.82 29.41
N ALA A 104 -16.39 -23.93 28.66
CA ALA A 104 -15.26 -24.13 27.76
C ALA A 104 -15.18 -23.04 26.69
N ILE A 105 -16.31 -22.68 26.06
CA ILE A 105 -16.40 -21.60 25.07
C ILE A 105 -15.94 -20.26 25.66
N PHE A 106 -16.47 -19.87 26.83
CA PHE A 106 -16.09 -18.61 27.46
C PHE A 106 -14.62 -18.56 27.87
N ASN A 107 -14.04 -19.69 28.28
CA ASN A 107 -12.61 -19.75 28.59
C ASN A 107 -11.75 -19.53 27.35
N VAL A 108 -12.07 -20.15 26.21
CA VAL A 108 -11.31 -19.95 24.95
C VAL A 108 -11.48 -18.52 24.43
N LEU A 109 -12.71 -18.01 24.37
CA LEU A 109 -12.99 -16.64 23.89
C LEU A 109 -12.22 -15.59 24.68
N ARG A 110 -12.11 -15.75 26.00
CA ARG A 110 -11.35 -14.84 26.85
C ARG A 110 -9.87 -14.79 26.50
N GLU A 111 -9.26 -15.95 26.29
CA GLU A 111 -7.85 -16.03 25.91
C GLU A 111 -7.63 -15.41 24.51
N TYR A 112 -8.56 -15.62 23.58
CA TYR A 112 -8.50 -14.97 22.27
C TYR A 112 -8.65 -13.45 22.35
N ILE A 113 -9.52 -12.92 23.22
CA ILE A 113 -9.65 -11.48 23.45
C ILE A 113 -8.32 -10.90 23.94
N LYS A 114 -7.67 -11.55 24.91
CA LYS A 114 -6.35 -11.12 25.41
C LYS A 114 -5.31 -11.10 24.29
N GLN A 115 -5.26 -12.14 23.46
CA GLN A 115 -4.30 -12.26 22.37
C GLN A 115 -4.53 -11.23 21.24
N THR A 116 -5.79 -10.92 20.94
CA THR A 116 -6.16 -10.01 19.83
C THR A 116 -6.06 -8.52 20.19
N LYS A 117 -5.94 -8.14 21.47
CA LYS A 117 -5.79 -6.73 21.87
C LYS A 117 -4.70 -5.98 21.11
N THR A 118 -3.59 -6.65 20.82
CA THR A 118 -2.44 -6.06 20.11
C THR A 118 -2.83 -5.54 18.71
N ILE A 119 -3.78 -6.19 18.03
CA ILE A 119 -4.21 -5.84 16.67
C ILE A 119 -5.43 -4.89 16.63
N LEU A 120 -6.09 -4.63 17.77
CA LEU A 120 -7.24 -3.73 17.83
C LEU A 120 -6.80 -2.27 17.94
N PHE A 121 -7.34 -1.41 17.07
CA PHE A 121 -7.06 0.02 17.03
C PHE A 121 -8.30 0.80 16.56
N GLU A 122 -8.63 1.89 17.25
CA GLU A 122 -9.79 2.74 16.95
C GLU A 122 -9.42 4.18 16.52
N GLY A 123 -8.12 4.49 16.40
CA GLY A 123 -7.63 5.82 16.06
C GLY A 123 -7.41 6.06 14.56
N ASP A 124 -6.64 7.11 14.24
CA ASP A 124 -6.24 7.45 12.88
C ASP A 124 -5.07 6.58 12.40
N GLY A 125 -5.36 5.70 11.42
CA GLY A 125 -4.41 4.76 10.84
C GLY A 125 -3.32 5.40 9.97
N TYR A 126 -3.46 6.66 9.57
CA TYR A 126 -2.45 7.36 8.77
C TYR A 126 -1.45 8.16 9.60
N SER A 127 -1.69 8.29 10.91
CA SER A 127 -0.84 9.09 11.79
C SER A 127 0.54 8.46 12.01
N GLU A 128 1.59 9.29 12.08
CA GLU A 128 2.94 8.85 12.46
C GLU A 128 2.97 8.25 13.87
N ALA A 129 2.07 8.72 14.74
CA ALA A 129 1.86 8.16 16.08
C ALA A 129 1.47 6.68 16.00
N TRP A 130 0.54 6.32 15.12
CA TRP A 130 0.14 4.94 14.90
C TRP A 130 1.29 4.10 14.31
N GLU A 131 2.08 4.63 13.36
CA GLU A 131 3.23 3.88 12.82
C GLU A 131 4.23 3.49 13.92
N LYS A 132 4.53 4.41 14.84
CA LYS A 132 5.42 4.15 15.99
C LYS A 132 4.79 3.16 16.97
N GLU A 133 3.50 3.30 17.25
CA GLU A 133 2.78 2.42 18.17
C GLU A 133 2.62 1.00 17.62
N ALA A 134 2.21 0.85 16.36
CA ALA A 134 2.11 -0.42 15.65
C ALA A 134 3.44 -1.18 15.67
N LYS A 135 4.56 -0.48 15.47
CA LYS A 135 5.90 -1.08 15.59
C LYS A 135 6.20 -1.57 17.01
N LYS A 136 5.85 -0.81 18.06
CA LYS A 136 5.99 -1.25 19.46
C LYS A 136 5.13 -2.48 19.76
N ARG A 137 3.95 -2.57 19.14
CA ARG A 137 3.03 -3.71 19.22
C ARG A 137 3.49 -4.93 18.41
N GLY A 138 4.58 -4.81 17.64
CA GLY A 138 5.11 -5.88 16.79
C GLY A 138 4.31 -6.11 15.50
N LEU A 139 3.48 -5.15 15.08
CA LEU A 139 2.74 -5.22 13.83
C LEU A 139 3.66 -4.93 12.65
N SER A 140 3.58 -5.77 11.61
CA SER A 140 4.37 -5.62 10.39
C SER A 140 3.94 -4.39 9.60
N ASN A 141 4.91 -3.61 9.11
CA ASN A 141 4.68 -2.51 8.19
C ASN A 141 5.65 -2.63 6.99
N HIS A 142 5.18 -3.27 5.92
CA HIS A 142 5.95 -3.43 4.68
C HIS A 142 5.56 -2.34 3.68
N LYS A 143 6.46 -1.39 3.42
CA LYS A 143 6.19 -0.22 2.57
C LYS A 143 6.36 -0.50 1.08
N THR A 144 7.07 -1.57 0.72
CA THR A 144 7.37 -1.91 -0.67
C THR A 144 6.81 -3.27 -1.05
N THR A 145 6.41 -3.41 -2.31
CA THR A 145 5.81 -4.65 -2.83
C THR A 145 6.75 -5.86 -2.66
N PRO A 146 8.04 -5.81 -3.03
CA PRO A 146 8.92 -6.96 -2.85
C PRO A 146 9.04 -7.40 -1.39
N GLN A 147 9.12 -6.45 -0.45
CA GLN A 147 9.16 -6.78 0.99
C GLN A 147 7.84 -7.38 1.49
N ALA A 148 6.70 -6.85 1.05
CA ALA A 148 5.39 -7.34 1.46
C ALA A 148 5.12 -8.76 0.93
N LEU A 149 5.55 -9.05 -0.31
CA LEU A 149 5.36 -10.36 -0.94
C LEU A 149 6.07 -11.49 -0.19
N LYS A 150 7.19 -11.22 0.50
CA LYS A 150 7.90 -12.22 1.32
C LYS A 150 7.03 -12.84 2.42
N ALA A 151 5.96 -12.16 2.85
CA ALA A 151 5.01 -12.71 3.81
C ALA A 151 4.31 -13.98 3.28
N LYS A 152 4.10 -14.09 1.96
CA LYS A 152 3.44 -15.24 1.32
C LYS A 152 4.24 -16.53 1.42
N VAL A 153 5.56 -16.43 1.36
CA VAL A 153 6.49 -17.58 1.51
C VAL A 153 7.01 -17.74 2.94
N SER A 154 6.40 -17.05 3.90
CA SER A 154 6.74 -17.27 5.30
C SER A 154 6.37 -18.69 5.75
N LYS A 155 7.14 -19.25 6.69
CA LYS A 155 6.83 -20.57 7.27
C LYS A 155 5.39 -20.66 7.80
N LYS A 156 4.87 -19.56 8.35
CA LYS A 156 3.49 -19.45 8.84
C LYS A 156 2.46 -19.56 7.70
N ALA A 157 2.69 -18.87 6.60
CA ALA A 157 1.79 -18.90 5.45
C ALA A 157 1.79 -20.27 4.76
N ILE A 158 2.97 -20.87 4.55
CA ILE A 158 3.10 -22.21 3.97
C ILE A 158 2.43 -23.26 4.85
N ALA A 159 2.63 -23.19 6.17
CA ALA A 159 1.99 -24.10 7.13
C ALA A 159 0.46 -23.94 7.12
N LEU A 160 -0.05 -22.70 7.13
CA LEU A 160 -1.49 -22.41 7.06
C LEU A 160 -2.13 -23.06 5.83
N PHE A 161 -1.58 -22.81 4.64
CA PHE A 161 -2.16 -23.34 3.41
C PHE A 161 -2.04 -24.86 3.30
N GLY A 162 -0.90 -25.42 3.72
CA GLY A 162 -0.68 -26.87 3.72
C GLY A 162 -1.59 -27.61 4.69
N GLU A 163 -1.74 -27.12 5.92
CA GLU A 163 -2.61 -27.72 6.94
C GLU A 163 -4.09 -27.69 6.53
N MET A 164 -4.51 -26.64 5.84
CA MET A 164 -5.88 -26.47 5.37
C MET A 164 -6.15 -27.13 4.02
N GLY A 165 -5.14 -27.74 3.38
CA GLY A 165 -5.27 -28.40 2.07
C GLY A 165 -5.64 -27.43 0.94
N VAL A 166 -5.29 -26.15 1.07
CA VAL A 166 -5.64 -25.09 0.11
C VAL A 166 -4.55 -24.93 -0.95
N MET A 167 -3.29 -24.92 -0.53
CA MET A 167 -2.12 -24.91 -1.41
C MET A 167 -0.97 -25.66 -0.75
N ASN A 168 -0.14 -26.31 -1.56
CA ASN A 168 1.12 -26.91 -1.13
C ASN A 168 2.29 -25.92 -1.22
N HIS A 169 3.45 -26.34 -0.71
CA HIS A 169 4.66 -25.52 -0.68
C HIS A 169 5.08 -24.99 -2.06
N VAL A 170 5.10 -25.86 -3.07
CA VAL A 170 5.51 -25.53 -4.44
C VAL A 170 4.55 -24.52 -5.06
N GLU A 171 3.24 -24.67 -4.82
CA GLU A 171 2.23 -23.73 -5.31
C GLU A 171 2.37 -22.33 -4.69
N VAL A 172 2.67 -22.25 -3.38
CA VAL A 172 2.89 -20.98 -2.69
C VAL A 172 4.14 -20.27 -3.22
N GLU A 173 5.24 -21.00 -3.38
CA GLU A 173 6.48 -20.45 -3.94
C GLU A 173 6.30 -19.99 -5.38
N SER A 174 5.66 -20.82 -6.23
CA SER A 174 5.40 -20.48 -7.63
C SER A 174 4.58 -19.20 -7.75
N ARG A 175 3.53 -19.02 -6.92
CA ARG A 175 2.72 -17.79 -6.93
C ARG A 175 3.52 -16.56 -6.48
N TYR A 176 4.39 -16.72 -5.49
CA TYR A 176 5.28 -15.64 -5.05
C TYR A 176 6.26 -15.22 -6.15
N GLU A 177 6.87 -16.19 -6.86
CA GLU A 177 7.76 -15.90 -7.97
C GLU A 177 7.03 -15.18 -9.13
N ILE A 178 5.83 -15.63 -9.49
CA ILE A 178 5.00 -14.98 -10.53
C ILE A 178 4.68 -13.53 -10.16
N GLU A 179 4.31 -13.26 -8.90
CA GLU A 179 3.98 -11.90 -8.46
C GLU A 179 5.21 -10.98 -8.41
N LEU A 180 6.38 -11.50 -8.05
CA LEU A 180 7.64 -10.76 -8.17
C LEU A 180 7.98 -10.46 -9.64
N GLU A 181 7.81 -11.43 -10.53
CA GLU A 181 8.05 -11.26 -11.95
C GLU A 181 7.08 -10.23 -12.56
N GLU A 182 5.80 -10.27 -12.20
CA GLU A 182 4.81 -9.28 -12.60
C GLU A 182 5.20 -7.88 -12.14
N TYR A 183 5.61 -7.73 -10.87
CA TYR A 183 6.11 -6.47 -10.34
C TYR A 183 7.31 -5.95 -11.13
N VAL A 184 8.32 -6.79 -11.35
CA VAL A 184 9.52 -6.44 -12.12
C VAL A 184 9.16 -5.98 -13.52
N LYS A 185 8.33 -6.74 -14.24
CA LYS A 185 7.90 -6.40 -15.60
C LYS A 185 7.14 -5.09 -15.64
N LYS A 186 6.24 -4.86 -14.68
CA LYS A 186 5.45 -3.63 -14.59
C LYS A 186 6.36 -2.40 -14.41
N ILE A 187 7.24 -2.41 -13.40
CA ILE A 187 8.18 -1.31 -13.18
C ILE A 187 9.14 -1.17 -14.37
N GLN A 188 9.54 -2.27 -15.00
CA GLN A 188 10.37 -2.21 -16.20
C GLN A 188 9.68 -1.49 -17.36
N ILE A 189 8.40 -1.79 -17.62
CA ILE A 189 7.61 -1.15 -18.67
C ILE A 189 7.40 0.33 -18.34
N GLU A 190 6.99 0.65 -17.11
CA GLU A 190 6.82 2.04 -16.65
C GLU A 190 8.10 2.85 -16.85
N GLY A 191 9.26 2.30 -16.47
CA GLY A 191 10.55 2.98 -16.65
C GLY A 191 10.94 3.16 -18.12
N ARG A 192 10.64 2.19 -18.99
CA ARG A 192 10.87 2.32 -20.44
C ARG A 192 10.00 3.41 -21.05
N VAL A 193 8.70 3.37 -20.75
CA VAL A 193 7.72 4.34 -21.26
C VAL A 193 8.04 5.75 -20.76
N LEU A 194 8.38 5.90 -19.47
CA LEU A 194 8.79 7.19 -18.91
C LEU A 194 10.03 7.74 -19.62
N GLY A 195 11.06 6.92 -19.80
CA GLY A 195 12.28 7.35 -20.48
C GLY A 195 12.03 7.73 -21.95
N ASP A 196 11.18 6.98 -22.64
CA ASP A 196 10.78 7.23 -24.02
C ASP A 196 9.99 8.54 -24.15
N ILE A 197 8.93 8.71 -23.35
CA ILE A 197 8.13 9.94 -23.33
C ILE A 197 9.00 11.15 -22.98
N ALA A 198 9.85 11.03 -21.97
CA ALA A 198 10.69 12.13 -21.53
C ALA A 198 11.66 12.58 -22.63
N ARG A 199 12.30 11.65 -23.34
CA ARG A 199 13.29 11.96 -24.39
C ARG A 199 12.67 12.34 -25.74
N ASN A 200 11.54 11.74 -26.10
CA ASN A 200 10.96 11.89 -27.44
C ASN A 200 9.81 12.90 -27.49
N HIS A 201 9.16 13.21 -26.37
CA HIS A 201 8.04 14.16 -26.32
C HIS A 201 8.36 15.40 -25.48
N VAL A 202 8.82 15.22 -24.24
CA VAL A 202 9.04 16.33 -23.30
C VAL A 202 10.27 17.17 -23.69
N VAL A 203 11.44 16.55 -23.80
CA VAL A 203 12.71 17.24 -24.12
C VAL A 203 12.64 17.98 -25.47
N PRO A 204 12.15 17.40 -26.57
CA PRO A 204 12.09 18.10 -27.85
C PRO A 204 11.14 19.29 -27.81
N THR A 205 10.04 19.18 -27.07
CA THR A 205 9.10 20.29 -26.87
C THR A 205 9.72 21.44 -26.09
N ALA A 206 10.46 21.12 -25.02
CA ALA A 206 11.21 22.12 -24.27
C ALA A 206 12.29 22.81 -25.12
N ILE A 207 13.03 22.06 -25.96
CA ILE A 207 14.03 22.62 -26.89
C ILE A 207 13.37 23.55 -27.92
N ARG A 208 12.21 23.16 -28.48
CA ARG A 208 11.48 24.02 -29.43
C ARG A 208 11.11 25.36 -28.80
N TYR A 209 10.55 25.34 -27.60
CA TYR A 209 10.21 26.58 -26.89
C TYR A 209 11.45 27.37 -26.49
N GLN A 210 12.51 26.70 -26.05
CA GLN A 210 13.79 27.34 -25.74
C GLN A 210 14.36 28.09 -26.95
N ASN A 211 14.24 27.54 -28.17
CA ASN A 211 14.66 28.23 -29.39
C ASN A 211 13.83 29.51 -29.64
N VAL A 212 12.52 29.50 -29.37
CA VAL A 212 11.68 30.71 -29.46
C VAL A 212 12.18 31.81 -28.52
N LEU A 213 12.52 31.45 -27.28
CA LEU A 213 13.08 32.38 -26.30
C LEU A 213 14.46 32.91 -26.74
N ILE A 214 15.31 32.05 -27.30
CA ILE A 214 16.64 32.44 -27.79
C ILE A 214 16.52 33.44 -28.94
N GLU A 215 15.61 33.22 -29.90
CA GLU A 215 15.38 34.16 -31.00
C GLU A 215 14.82 35.50 -30.48
N ASN A 216 13.95 35.49 -29.47
CA ASN A 216 13.50 36.71 -28.81
C ASN A 216 14.67 37.50 -28.18
N VAL A 217 15.55 36.82 -27.43
CA VAL A 217 16.74 37.45 -26.81
C VAL A 217 17.70 38.01 -27.86
N LYS A 218 17.92 37.30 -28.98
CA LYS A 218 18.74 37.80 -30.09
C LYS A 218 18.15 39.07 -30.70
N GLY A 219 16.85 39.10 -30.96
CA GLY A 219 16.16 40.30 -31.46
C GLY A 219 16.27 41.48 -30.50
N LEU A 220 16.11 41.25 -29.19
CA LEU A 220 16.33 42.30 -28.17
C LEU A 220 17.76 42.82 -28.17
N LYS A 221 18.75 41.94 -28.38
CA LYS A 221 20.16 42.33 -28.48
C LYS A 221 20.43 43.22 -29.71
N GLU A 222 19.83 42.91 -30.84
CA GLU A 222 19.97 43.71 -32.07
C GLU A 222 19.37 45.12 -31.91
N ILE A 223 18.23 45.23 -31.23
CA ILE A 223 17.52 46.51 -31.03
C ILE A 223 18.20 47.37 -29.95
N PHE A 224 18.58 46.77 -28.81
CA PHE A 224 19.01 47.51 -27.62
C PHE A 224 20.53 47.47 -27.38
N GLY A 225 21.30 46.78 -28.22
CA GLY A 225 22.76 46.76 -28.14
C GLY A 225 23.26 46.23 -26.79
N LYS A 226 23.99 47.04 -26.02
CA LYS A 226 24.57 46.64 -24.73
C LYS A 226 23.56 46.59 -23.58
N ASP A 227 22.43 47.29 -23.69
CA ASP A 227 21.43 47.35 -22.61
C ASP A 227 20.51 46.12 -22.60
N PHE A 228 20.62 45.23 -23.59
CA PHE A 228 19.76 44.06 -23.74
C PHE A 228 19.82 43.12 -22.54
N GLU A 229 20.97 43.00 -21.85
CA GLU A 229 21.12 42.08 -20.71
C GLU A 229 20.20 42.44 -19.55
N LYS A 230 19.92 43.74 -19.37
CA LYS A 230 18.99 44.21 -18.34
C LYS A 230 17.52 43.98 -18.76
N ILE A 231 17.22 44.12 -20.04
CA ILE A 231 15.87 44.01 -20.61
C ILE A 231 15.46 42.54 -20.75
N ALA A 232 16.37 41.69 -21.21
CA ALA A 232 16.17 40.27 -21.50
C ALA A 232 16.48 39.34 -20.30
N LYS A 233 16.66 39.91 -19.11
CA LYS A 233 17.12 39.18 -17.91
C LYS A 233 16.24 37.97 -17.60
N GLU A 234 14.92 38.15 -17.65
CA GLU A 234 13.95 37.10 -17.32
C GLU A 234 13.95 35.98 -18.38
N GLN A 235 14.02 36.34 -19.66
CA GLN A 235 14.12 35.39 -20.77
C GLN A 235 15.41 34.57 -20.68
N ILE A 236 16.53 35.21 -20.34
CA ILE A 236 17.81 34.52 -20.12
C ILE A 236 17.71 33.57 -18.91
N SER A 237 17.03 33.96 -17.83
CA SER A 237 16.80 33.07 -16.68
C SER A 237 15.97 31.85 -17.08
N LEU A 238 14.88 32.07 -17.81
CA LEU A 238 14.01 30.99 -18.29
C LEU A 238 14.74 30.00 -19.21
N ILE A 239 15.60 30.49 -20.11
CA ILE A 239 16.44 29.64 -20.97
C ILE A 239 17.37 28.75 -20.13
N LYS A 240 17.95 29.30 -19.05
CA LYS A 240 18.83 28.54 -18.13
C LYS A 240 18.04 27.47 -17.39
N GLU A 241 16.91 27.82 -16.79
CA GLU A 241 16.05 26.86 -16.08
C GLU A 241 15.58 25.72 -16.99
N ILE A 242 15.15 26.04 -18.22
CA ILE A 242 14.78 25.01 -19.21
C ILE A 242 15.97 24.10 -19.52
N SER A 243 17.18 24.65 -19.68
CA SER A 243 18.39 23.87 -19.93
C SER A 243 18.70 22.91 -18.78
N GLU A 244 18.61 23.40 -17.53
CA GLU A 244 18.84 22.61 -16.32
C GLU A 244 17.85 21.45 -16.21
N HIS A 245 16.57 21.68 -16.51
CA HIS A 245 15.58 20.61 -16.48
C HIS A 245 15.75 19.60 -17.62
N ILE A 246 16.13 20.03 -18.83
CA ILE A 246 16.47 19.13 -19.94
C ILE A 246 17.68 18.24 -19.58
N GLU A 247 18.73 18.83 -19.02
CA GLU A 247 19.90 18.08 -18.56
C GLU A 247 19.52 17.07 -17.46
N GLY A 248 18.73 17.52 -16.48
CA GLY A 248 18.18 16.70 -15.42
C GLY A 248 17.46 15.46 -15.95
N ILE A 249 16.51 15.64 -16.87
CA ILE A 249 15.82 14.52 -17.52
C ILE A 249 16.82 13.56 -18.19
N ASN A 250 17.70 14.07 -19.04
CA ASN A 250 18.60 13.23 -19.83
C ASN A 250 19.54 12.41 -18.94
N SER A 251 20.15 13.04 -17.93
CA SER A 251 21.05 12.37 -16.98
C SER A 251 20.32 11.31 -16.15
N LYS A 252 19.11 11.60 -15.68
CA LYS A 252 18.35 10.67 -14.84
C LYS A 252 17.81 9.50 -15.64
N VAL A 253 17.35 9.71 -16.88
CA VAL A 253 16.94 8.63 -17.79
C VAL A 253 18.12 7.71 -18.12
N GLU A 254 19.32 8.26 -18.32
CA GLU A 254 20.52 7.46 -18.55
C GLU A 254 20.87 6.60 -17.33
N LYS A 255 20.95 7.21 -16.14
CA LYS A 255 21.22 6.50 -14.88
C LYS A 255 20.18 5.42 -14.59
N MET A 256 18.90 5.73 -14.77
CA MET A 256 17.81 4.75 -14.64
C MET A 256 17.99 3.59 -15.62
N THR A 257 18.39 3.86 -16.86
CA THR A 257 18.62 2.84 -17.89
C THR A 257 19.78 1.91 -17.50
N GLU A 258 20.86 2.46 -16.95
CA GLU A 258 21.99 1.66 -16.47
C GLU A 258 21.62 0.83 -15.23
N GLU A 259 20.90 1.38 -14.25
CA GLU A 259 20.41 0.58 -13.11
C GLU A 259 19.45 -0.51 -13.56
N ARG A 260 18.59 -0.23 -14.54
CA ARG A 260 17.73 -1.24 -15.16
C ARG A 260 18.56 -2.34 -15.83
N LYS A 261 19.62 -2.00 -16.56
CA LYS A 261 20.52 -2.99 -17.19
C LYS A 261 21.17 -3.89 -16.15
N LYS A 262 21.67 -3.33 -15.04
CA LYS A 262 22.23 -4.08 -13.91
C LYS A 262 21.18 -5.00 -13.28
N ALA A 263 19.97 -4.50 -13.02
CA ALA A 263 18.88 -5.28 -12.44
C ALA A 263 18.50 -6.49 -13.31
N ASN A 264 18.41 -6.31 -14.63
CA ASN A 264 18.09 -7.40 -15.57
C ASN A 264 19.18 -8.47 -15.70
N ALA A 265 20.41 -8.18 -15.26
CA ALA A 265 21.50 -9.18 -15.24
C ALA A 265 21.45 -10.10 -14.01
N LEU A 266 20.56 -9.83 -13.05
CA LEU A 266 20.39 -10.65 -11.85
C LEU A 266 19.63 -11.94 -12.20
N THR A 267 20.07 -13.06 -11.64
CA THR A 267 19.46 -14.39 -11.90
C THR A 267 18.28 -14.70 -10.99
N SER A 268 18.20 -14.06 -9.83
CA SER A 268 17.11 -14.27 -8.87
C SER A 268 16.03 -13.21 -9.05
N THR A 269 14.78 -13.64 -9.24
CA THR A 269 13.61 -12.76 -9.37
C THR A 269 13.42 -11.88 -8.14
N GLU A 270 13.69 -12.39 -6.94
CA GLU A 270 13.63 -11.60 -5.71
C GLU A 270 14.67 -10.48 -5.69
N LYS A 271 15.93 -10.78 -6.00
CA LYS A 271 16.98 -9.76 -6.09
C LYS A 271 16.69 -8.75 -7.19
N MET A 272 16.12 -9.21 -8.29
CA MET A 272 15.68 -8.34 -9.39
C MET A 272 14.57 -7.40 -8.93
N ALA A 273 13.55 -7.90 -8.24
CA ALA A 273 12.46 -7.10 -7.68
C ALA A 273 12.97 -6.06 -6.67
N ASP A 274 13.87 -6.44 -5.77
CA ASP A 274 14.51 -5.53 -4.82
C ASP A 274 15.33 -4.45 -5.56
N ALA A 275 16.12 -4.81 -6.59
CA ALA A 275 16.87 -3.86 -7.39
C ALA A 275 15.97 -2.88 -8.17
N TYR A 276 14.87 -3.35 -8.75
CA TYR A 276 13.89 -2.50 -9.42
C TYR A 276 13.21 -1.53 -8.43
N CYS A 277 12.86 -2.01 -7.24
CA CYS A 277 12.25 -1.20 -6.20
C CYS A 277 13.20 -0.11 -5.67
N ASP A 278 14.43 -0.47 -5.35
CA ASP A 278 15.34 0.38 -4.57
C ASP A 278 16.29 1.21 -5.45
N LYS A 279 16.51 0.80 -6.71
CA LYS A 279 17.48 1.44 -7.62
C LYS A 279 16.86 1.99 -8.90
N VAL A 280 15.80 1.38 -9.43
CA VAL A 280 15.18 1.86 -10.69
C VAL A 280 14.02 2.81 -10.42
N LYS A 281 13.03 2.38 -9.62
CA LYS A 281 11.82 3.15 -9.32
C LYS A 281 12.07 4.56 -8.76
N PRO A 282 13.09 4.84 -7.93
CA PRO A 282 13.34 6.20 -7.42
C PRO A 282 13.55 7.24 -8.52
N TYR A 283 14.13 6.85 -9.66
CA TYR A 283 14.32 7.76 -10.78
C TYR A 283 13.00 8.23 -11.41
N PHE A 284 11.88 7.55 -11.17
CA PHE A 284 10.60 7.94 -11.77
C PHE A 284 10.17 9.31 -11.26
N GLU A 285 10.26 9.52 -9.95
CA GLU A 285 9.94 10.80 -9.32
C GLU A 285 10.96 11.87 -9.70
N GLU A 286 12.25 11.53 -9.82
CA GLU A 286 13.28 12.48 -10.24
C GLU A 286 13.07 12.98 -11.68
N ILE A 287 12.80 12.07 -12.63
CA ILE A 287 12.51 12.42 -14.03
C ILE A 287 11.21 13.21 -14.11
N ARG A 288 10.16 12.73 -13.42
CA ARG A 288 8.86 13.40 -13.37
C ARG A 288 9.00 14.82 -12.84
N TYR A 289 9.76 15.04 -11.77
CA TYR A 289 9.97 16.38 -11.22
C TYR A 289 10.46 17.37 -12.28
N HIS A 290 11.48 17.01 -13.08
CA HIS A 290 11.97 17.89 -14.14
C HIS A 290 10.94 18.08 -15.27
N ALA A 291 10.19 17.03 -15.63
CA ALA A 291 9.15 17.13 -16.65
C ALA A 291 7.99 18.04 -16.20
N ASP A 292 7.51 17.87 -14.98
CA ASP A 292 6.44 18.68 -14.38
C ASP A 292 6.87 20.16 -14.25
N LYS A 293 8.17 20.42 -14.00
CA LYS A 293 8.70 21.79 -14.03
C LYS A 293 8.72 22.38 -15.44
N LEU A 294 9.13 21.61 -16.45
CA LEU A 294 9.07 22.05 -17.84
C LEU A 294 7.62 22.33 -18.30
N GLU A 295 6.63 21.56 -17.84
CA GLU A 295 5.21 21.79 -18.16
C GLU A 295 4.73 23.20 -17.77
N LEU A 296 5.28 23.76 -16.68
CA LEU A 296 4.94 25.09 -16.18
C LEU A 296 5.69 26.20 -16.92
N LEU A 297 6.90 25.90 -17.43
CA LEU A 297 7.77 26.88 -18.08
C LEU A 297 7.48 27.00 -19.58
N VAL A 298 7.08 25.91 -20.21
CA VAL A 298 6.81 25.82 -21.65
C VAL A 298 5.41 26.32 -21.97
N ASP A 299 5.30 27.03 -23.09
CA ASP A 299 4.02 27.48 -23.64
C ASP A 299 3.04 26.32 -23.82
N ASP A 300 1.78 26.56 -23.45
CA ASP A 300 0.71 25.58 -23.43
C ASP A 300 0.39 25.06 -24.84
N GLU A 301 0.44 25.94 -25.85
CA GLU A 301 0.18 25.58 -27.25
C GLU A 301 1.22 24.60 -27.83
N LEU A 302 2.45 24.65 -27.30
CA LEU A 302 3.54 23.76 -27.73
C LEU A 302 3.57 22.46 -26.95
N TRP A 303 2.96 22.42 -25.76
CA TRP A 303 3.00 21.27 -24.87
C TRP A 303 2.20 20.09 -25.44
N THR A 304 2.87 18.97 -25.66
CA THR A 304 2.27 17.85 -26.42
C THR A 304 1.44 16.89 -25.58
N LEU A 305 1.55 16.93 -24.25
CA LEU A 305 0.86 16.01 -23.35
C LEU A 305 -0.36 16.69 -22.74
N THR A 306 -1.47 15.96 -22.63
CA THR A 306 -2.67 16.47 -21.97
C THR A 306 -2.39 16.80 -20.51
N LYS A 307 -2.69 18.03 -20.10
CA LYS A 307 -2.42 18.50 -18.75
C LYS A 307 -3.46 17.93 -17.77
N TYR A 308 -3.10 17.85 -16.48
CA TYR A 308 -4.01 17.31 -15.46
C TYR A 308 -5.36 18.03 -15.41
N ARG A 309 -5.37 19.36 -15.62
CA ARG A 309 -6.62 20.14 -15.64
C ARG A 309 -7.57 19.70 -16.76
N GLU A 310 -7.02 19.21 -17.87
CA GLU A 310 -7.80 18.75 -19.01
C GLU A 310 -8.30 17.33 -18.75
N LEU A 311 -7.42 16.43 -18.30
CA LEU A 311 -7.79 15.06 -17.95
C LEU A 311 -8.88 14.98 -16.87
N LEU A 312 -8.89 15.93 -15.93
CA LEU A 312 -9.80 15.90 -14.78
C LEU A 312 -11.09 16.71 -14.97
N PHE A 313 -11.09 17.76 -15.80
CA PHE A 313 -12.20 18.72 -15.83
C PHE A 313 -12.74 19.07 -17.22
N THR A 314 -11.96 18.91 -18.30
CA THR A 314 -12.49 19.16 -19.65
C THR A 314 -13.18 17.91 -20.18
N LYS A 315 -14.44 18.07 -20.61
CA LYS A 315 -15.23 17.03 -21.29
C LYS A 315 -15.11 17.16 -22.80
#